data_AF-A0A936I1Q7-F1
#
_entry.id   AF-A0A936I1Q7-F1
#
_cell.length_a   1.000
_cell.length_b   1.000
_cell.length_c   1.000
_cell.angle_alpha   90.00
_cell.angle_beta   90.00
_cell.angle_gamma   90.00
#
_symmetry.space_group_name_H-M   'P 1'
#
loop_
_entity.id
_entity.type
_entity.pdbx_description
1 polymer ?
#
loop_
_entity_poly.entity_id
_entity_poly.type
_entity_poly.pdbx_seq_one_letter_code
_entity_poly.pdbx_strand_id
1 'polypeptide(L)'
;MNLRSLLLLLAWAVAPFIAHAQNANDCVSKVASSWGQPCEKCEFYKEGYKRDHSGNYQIELENTCRDLIEVKVAMQEKSGTWRTFPVKALMPQEKMIAFACQGTGKYLYWARRVNDTEVLLPSDHEILTSYAGR
;
A
#
# COMPACT_ATOMS: atom_id res chain seq x y z
N MET A 1 -14.52 53.56 16.93
CA MET A 1 -14.10 52.43 16.06
C MET A 1 -14.59 52.70 14.66
N ASN A 2 -13.67 52.86 13.69
CA ASN A 2 -13.99 53.34 12.35
C ASN A 2 -14.54 52.20 11.47
N LEU A 3 -15.65 52.45 10.77
CA LEU A 3 -16.32 51.50 9.87
C LEU A 3 -15.37 50.93 8.79
N ARG A 4 -14.34 51.70 8.43
CA ARG A 4 -13.28 51.32 7.49
C ARG A 4 -12.34 50.23 8.03
N SER A 5 -12.13 50.14 9.34
CA SER A 5 -11.30 49.09 9.97
C SER A 5 -12.05 47.77 10.14
N LEU A 6 -13.39 47.78 10.14
CA LEU A 6 -14.19 46.56 10.24
C LEU A 6 -14.21 45.77 8.92
N LEU A 7 -14.15 46.48 7.78
CA LEU A 7 -14.20 45.88 6.44
C LEU A 7 -12.90 45.16 6.04
N LEU A 8 -11.75 45.56 6.60
CA LEU A 8 -10.46 44.91 6.35
C LEU A 8 -10.28 43.60 7.13
N LEU A 9 -10.98 43.42 8.24
CA LEU A 9 -10.93 42.17 9.03
C LEU A 9 -11.87 41.08 8.48
N LEU A 10 -12.91 41.43 7.72
CA LEU A 10 -13.82 40.45 7.12
C LEU A 10 -13.27 39.78 5.85
N ALA A 11 -12.29 40.39 5.17
CA ALA A 11 -11.74 39.86 3.92
C ALA A 11 -10.77 38.67 4.12
N TRP A 12 -10.42 38.34 5.36
CA TRP A 12 -9.46 37.27 5.70
C TRP A 12 -10.13 36.03 6.33
N ALA A 13 -11.45 35.90 6.23
CA ALA A 13 -12.20 34.83 6.89
C ALA A 13 -12.85 33.80 5.93
N VAL A 14 -12.56 33.84 4.63
CA VAL A 14 -13.16 32.89 3.67
C VAL A 14 -12.09 32.29 2.76
N ALA A 15 -11.16 31.53 3.34
CA ALA A 15 -10.51 30.47 2.59
C ALA A 15 -11.47 29.26 2.64
N PRO A 16 -12.14 28.88 1.54
CA PRO A 16 -12.83 27.60 1.52
C PRO A 16 -11.75 26.52 1.68
N PHE A 17 -11.76 25.80 2.79
CA PHE A 17 -11.05 24.54 2.91
C PHE A 17 -11.71 23.58 1.91
N ILE A 18 -11.25 23.61 0.65
CA ILE A 18 -11.58 22.56 -0.30
C ILE A 18 -10.85 21.33 0.21
N ALA A 19 -11.51 20.55 1.06
CA ALA A 19 -11.09 19.20 1.39
C ALA A 19 -11.20 18.39 0.10
N HIS A 20 -10.16 18.44 -0.75
CA HIS A 20 -9.99 17.42 -1.78
C HIS A 20 -9.93 16.10 -1.02
N ALA A 21 -10.89 15.21 -1.30
CA ALA A 21 -10.82 13.84 -0.82
C ALA A 21 -9.56 13.22 -1.42
N GLN A 22 -8.45 13.28 -0.68
CA GLN A 22 -7.19 12.67 -1.08
C GLN A 22 -7.46 11.18 -1.33
N ASN A 23 -7.04 10.70 -2.50
CA ASN A 23 -7.13 9.30 -2.86
C ASN A 23 -6.26 8.51 -1.87
N ALA A 24 -6.84 7.51 -1.19
CA ALA A 24 -6.12 6.75 -0.18
C ALA A 24 -4.90 6.00 -0.74
N ASN A 25 -4.84 5.76 -2.06
CA ASN A 25 -3.64 5.21 -2.70
C ASN A 25 -2.42 6.13 -2.54
N ASP A 26 -2.63 7.45 -2.51
CA ASP A 26 -1.55 8.42 -2.31
C ASP A 26 -1.00 8.41 -0.86
N CYS A 27 -1.68 7.70 0.05
CA CYS A 27 -1.24 7.50 1.43
C CYS A 27 -0.30 6.31 1.61
N VAL A 28 -0.11 5.46 0.59
CA VAL A 28 0.74 4.28 0.69
C VAL A 28 2.07 4.54 0.00
N SER A 29 3.16 4.51 0.76
CA SER A 29 4.52 4.66 0.23
C SER A 29 5.35 3.42 0.45
N LYS A 30 6.17 3.04 -0.54
CA LYS A 30 7.20 2.00 -0.37
C LYS A 30 8.42 2.62 0.30
N VAL A 31 8.69 2.21 1.54
CA VAL A 31 9.79 2.75 2.35
C VAL A 31 11.04 1.87 2.35
N ALA A 32 10.88 0.58 2.07
CA ALA A 32 12.01 -0.33 1.89
C ALA A 32 11.71 -1.44 0.88
N SER A 33 12.78 -2.01 0.32
CA SER A 33 12.73 -3.25 -0.46
C SER A 33 14.03 -4.01 -0.31
N SER A 34 13.97 -5.34 -0.30
CA SER A 34 15.15 -6.20 -0.15
C SER A 34 14.98 -7.53 -0.88
N TRP A 35 16.11 -8.05 -1.35
CA TRP A 35 16.22 -9.41 -1.88
C TRP A 35 16.95 -10.28 -0.87
N GLY A 36 16.72 -11.59 -0.91
CA GLY A 36 17.52 -12.55 -0.13
C GLY A 36 17.12 -12.69 1.34
N GLN A 37 16.06 -12.01 1.80
CA GLN A 37 15.66 -12.08 3.20
C GLN A 37 15.11 -13.46 3.56
N PRO A 38 15.50 -14.03 4.72
CA PRO A 38 14.89 -15.25 5.21
C PRO A 38 13.37 -15.12 5.31
N CYS A 39 12.64 -16.08 4.73
CA CYS A 39 11.19 -16.11 4.80
C CYS A 39 10.74 -17.54 5.08
N GLU A 40 10.08 -17.74 6.22
CA GLU A 40 9.61 -19.06 6.65
C GLU A 40 8.53 -19.62 5.73
N LYS A 41 7.74 -18.72 5.12
CA LYS A 41 6.66 -19.05 4.16
C LYS A 41 7.19 -19.40 2.76
N CYS A 42 8.50 -19.31 2.54
CA CYS A 42 9.16 -19.63 1.29
C CYS A 42 10.07 -20.84 1.48
N GLU A 43 9.66 -21.96 0.89
CA GLU A 43 10.37 -23.23 0.99
C GLU A 43 10.97 -23.59 -0.36
N PHE A 44 12.10 -22.94 -0.67
CA PHE A 44 12.93 -23.31 -1.80
C PHE A 44 14.24 -23.85 -1.28
N TYR A 45 14.67 -25.00 -1.82
CA TYR A 45 15.90 -25.67 -1.39
C TYR A 45 16.84 -25.80 -2.59
N LYS A 46 18.12 -25.48 -2.37
CA LYS A 46 19.20 -25.81 -3.29
C LYS A 46 19.78 -27.19 -2.95
N GLU A 47 20.68 -27.67 -3.81
CA GLU A 47 21.43 -28.90 -3.57
C GLU A 47 21.99 -28.94 -2.13
N GLY A 48 21.80 -30.09 -1.47
CA GLY A 48 22.18 -30.26 -0.05
C GLY A 48 21.13 -29.81 0.96
N TYR A 49 19.85 -29.69 0.58
CA TYR A 49 18.70 -29.38 1.47
C TYR A 49 18.84 -28.07 2.25
N LYS A 50 19.68 -27.14 1.78
CA LYS A 50 19.80 -25.81 2.38
C LYS A 50 18.69 -24.91 1.82
N ARG A 51 17.94 -24.24 2.71
CA ARG A 51 16.98 -23.21 2.30
C ARG A 51 17.70 -22.12 1.51
N ASP A 52 17.16 -21.82 0.35
CA ASP A 52 17.64 -20.78 -0.54
C ASP A 52 16.65 -19.62 -0.57
N HIS A 53 17.08 -18.51 0.01
CA HIS A 53 16.29 -17.29 0.09
C HIS A 53 16.64 -16.29 -1.01
N SER A 54 17.59 -16.58 -1.91
CA SER A 54 18.08 -15.61 -2.90
C SER A 54 16.99 -15.10 -3.84
N GLY A 55 15.95 -15.90 -4.09
CA GLY A 55 14.77 -15.50 -4.87
C GLY A 55 13.73 -14.69 -4.09
N ASN A 56 13.82 -14.64 -2.76
CA ASN A 56 12.85 -13.93 -1.94
C ASN A 56 12.98 -12.42 -2.18
N TYR A 57 11.88 -11.79 -2.58
CA TYR A 57 11.78 -10.33 -2.67
C TYR A 57 10.75 -9.83 -1.67
N GLN A 58 11.12 -8.83 -0.90
CA GLN A 58 10.27 -8.23 0.13
C GLN A 58 10.20 -6.72 -0.08
N ILE A 59 9.03 -6.15 0.21
CA ILE A 59 8.82 -4.70 0.32
C ILE A 59 8.20 -4.36 1.67
N GLU A 60 8.44 -3.14 2.10
CA GLU A 60 7.77 -2.51 3.24
C GLU A 60 6.96 -1.31 2.73
N LEU A 61 5.66 -1.34 3.01
CA LEU A 61 4.73 -0.25 2.70
C LEU A 61 4.33 0.46 4.00
N GLU A 62 4.28 1.79 3.97
CA GLU A 62 3.91 2.63 5.11
C GLU A 62 2.69 3.48 4.77
N ASN A 63 1.80 3.67 5.75
CA ASN A 63 0.77 4.70 5.69
C ASN A 63 1.36 6.07 6.06
N THR A 64 1.55 6.93 5.07
CA THR A 64 2.11 8.28 5.25
C THR A 64 1.05 9.32 5.63
N CYS A 65 -0.23 8.98 5.54
CA CYS A 65 -1.33 9.86 5.94
C CYS A 65 -1.57 9.82 7.46
N ARG A 66 -2.43 10.74 7.92
CA ARG A 66 -2.87 10.83 9.32
C ARG A 66 -4.16 10.05 9.60
N ASP A 67 -4.77 9.51 8.56
CA ASP A 67 -5.99 8.73 8.65
C ASP A 67 -5.68 7.23 8.68
N LEU A 68 -6.57 6.45 9.30
CA LEU A 68 -6.54 5.00 9.21
C LEU A 68 -6.97 4.57 7.79
N ILE A 69 -6.18 3.72 7.15
CA ILE A 69 -6.48 3.20 5.79
C ILE A 69 -6.48 1.67 5.78
N GLU A 70 -7.22 1.07 4.86
CA GLU A 70 -7.11 -0.34 4.51
C GLU A 70 -6.29 -0.50 3.25
N VAL A 71 -5.34 -1.43 3.26
CA VAL A 71 -4.44 -1.72 2.14
C VAL A 71 -4.56 -3.18 1.73
N LYS A 72 -4.79 -3.40 0.44
CA LYS A 72 -4.65 -4.69 -0.25
C LYS A 72 -3.35 -4.67 -1.05
N VAL A 73 -2.54 -5.72 -0.96
CA VAL A 73 -1.27 -5.81 -1.69
C VAL A 73 -1.11 -7.18 -2.34
N ALA A 74 -0.47 -7.20 -3.50
CA ALA A 74 -0.08 -8.41 -4.21
C ALA A 74 1.34 -8.28 -4.76
N MET A 75 2.11 -9.36 -4.67
CA MET A 75 3.50 -9.45 -5.10
C MET A 75 3.60 -10.42 -6.26
N GLN A 76 4.33 -10.08 -7.32
CA GLN A 76 4.47 -10.98 -8.45
C GLN A 76 5.56 -12.02 -8.21
N GLU A 77 5.20 -13.30 -8.34
CA GLU A 77 6.12 -14.42 -8.40
C GLU A 77 6.70 -14.57 -9.82
N LYS A 78 7.87 -15.19 -9.95
CA LYS A 78 8.60 -15.39 -11.21
C LYS A 78 7.81 -16.20 -12.23
N SER A 79 6.87 -17.01 -11.77
CA SER A 79 5.88 -17.73 -12.59
C SER A 79 4.88 -16.78 -13.30
N GLY A 80 4.85 -15.50 -12.96
CA GLY A 80 3.86 -14.52 -13.42
C GLY A 80 2.58 -14.52 -12.59
N THR A 81 2.45 -15.41 -11.61
CA THR A 81 1.30 -15.45 -10.69
C THR A 81 1.45 -14.41 -9.58
N TRP A 82 0.32 -13.91 -9.09
CA TRP A 82 0.30 -12.94 -7.98
C TRP A 82 0.13 -13.66 -6.64
N ARG A 83 1.08 -13.46 -5.72
CA ARG A 83 0.91 -13.79 -4.31
C ARG A 83 0.16 -12.64 -3.63
N THR A 84 -1.04 -12.90 -3.15
CA THR A 84 -1.88 -11.90 -2.51
C THR A 84 -1.75 -11.94 -1.00
N PHE A 85 -2.00 -10.80 -0.35
CA PHE A 85 -2.04 -10.66 1.09
C PHE A 85 -3.45 -10.24 1.52
N PRO A 86 -3.93 -10.63 2.72
CA PRO A 86 -5.19 -10.13 3.26
C PRO A 86 -5.21 -8.60 3.32
N VAL A 87 -6.41 -8.02 3.26
CA VAL A 87 -6.58 -6.59 3.54
C VAL A 87 -6.10 -6.32 4.96
N LYS A 88 -5.24 -5.32 5.14
CA LYS A 88 -4.75 -4.88 6.45
C LYS A 88 -5.10 -3.42 6.66
N ALA A 89 -5.67 -3.09 7.82
CA ALA A 89 -5.79 -1.71 8.27
C ALA A 89 -4.42 -1.23 8.80
N LEU A 90 -3.96 -0.06 8.34
CA LEU A 90 -2.71 0.57 8.74
C LEU A 90 -3.00 1.88 9.44
N MET A 91 -2.62 1.98 10.72
CA MET A 91 -2.59 3.26 11.44
C MET A 91 -1.59 4.23 10.79
N PRO A 92 -1.68 5.54 11.09
CA PRO A 92 -0.67 6.50 10.64
C PRO A 92 0.74 6.02 11.00
N GLN A 93 1.65 6.07 10.03
CA GLN A 93 3.05 5.64 10.11
C GLN A 93 3.23 4.13 10.39
N GLU A 94 2.14 3.35 10.42
CA GLU A 94 2.22 1.90 10.50
C GLU A 94 2.70 1.31 9.18
N LYS A 95 3.50 0.26 9.30
CA LYS A 95 4.11 -0.45 8.19
C LYS A 95 3.52 -1.83 8.01
N MET A 96 3.53 -2.32 6.78
CA MET A 96 3.27 -3.71 6.46
C MET A 96 4.33 -4.27 5.53
N ILE A 97 4.59 -5.56 5.71
CA ILE A 97 5.52 -6.32 4.90
C ILE A 97 4.75 -7.17 3.91
N ALA A 98 5.15 -7.11 2.65
CA ALA A 98 4.71 -8.04 1.60
C ALA A 98 5.94 -8.65 0.92
N PHE A 99 5.82 -9.90 0.45
CA PHE A 99 6.92 -10.63 -0.15
C PHE A 99 6.45 -11.54 -1.30
N ALA A 100 7.38 -11.92 -2.16
CA ALA A 100 7.28 -13.02 -3.11
C ALA A 100 8.45 -13.99 -2.84
N CYS A 101 8.21 -15.29 -2.98
CA CYS A 101 9.25 -16.31 -2.71
C CYS A 101 10.27 -16.42 -3.84
N GLN A 102 9.83 -16.17 -5.07
CA GLN A 102 10.66 -16.02 -6.24
C GLN A 102 10.21 -14.72 -6.91
N GLY A 103 10.60 -13.57 -6.38
CA GLY A 103 10.06 -12.30 -6.81
C GLY A 103 10.54 -11.85 -8.19
N THR A 104 9.77 -10.96 -8.82
CA THR A 104 10.20 -10.21 -10.02
C THR A 104 10.56 -8.75 -9.72
N GLY A 105 10.34 -8.30 -8.48
CA GLY A 105 10.41 -6.88 -8.12
C GLY A 105 9.09 -6.12 -8.28
N LYS A 106 8.12 -6.68 -9.03
CA LYS A 106 6.81 -6.07 -9.27
C LYS A 106 5.83 -6.34 -8.12
N TYR A 107 4.99 -5.34 -7.86
CA TYR A 107 3.93 -5.40 -6.87
C TYR A 107 2.77 -4.50 -7.28
N LEU A 108 1.58 -4.79 -6.78
CA LEU A 108 0.38 -3.99 -6.91
C LEU A 108 -0.16 -3.71 -5.51
N TYR A 109 -0.75 -2.54 -5.31
CA TYR A 109 -1.48 -2.23 -4.10
C TYR A 109 -2.72 -1.40 -4.41
N TRP A 110 -3.69 -1.50 -3.51
CA TRP A 110 -4.91 -0.71 -3.50
C TRP A 110 -5.16 -0.27 -2.07
N ALA A 111 -5.58 0.97 -1.90
CA ALA A 111 -5.92 1.50 -0.60
C ALA A 111 -7.25 2.23 -0.63
N ARG A 112 -7.93 2.22 0.52
CA ARG A 112 -9.12 3.00 0.80
C ARG A 112 -9.08 3.49 2.25
N ARG A 113 -9.87 4.51 2.57
CA ARG A 113 -10.08 4.90 3.97
C ARG A 113 -10.91 3.83 4.67
N VAL A 114 -10.73 3.65 5.97
CA VAL A 114 -11.59 2.73 6.72
C VAL A 114 -13.03 3.24 6.67
N ASN A 115 -13.98 2.31 6.46
CA ASN A 115 -15.41 2.57 6.27
C ASN A 115 -15.80 3.28 4.97
N ASP A 116 -14.86 3.50 4.06
CA ASP A 116 -15.19 3.93 2.69
C ASP A 116 -15.80 2.74 1.94
N THR A 117 -17.10 2.83 1.65
CA THR A 117 -17.85 1.80 0.91
C THR A 117 -17.92 2.09 -0.58
N GLU A 118 -17.48 3.27 -1.03
CA GLU A 118 -17.47 3.66 -2.44
C GLU A 118 -16.27 3.03 -3.16
N VAL A 119 -15.14 2.89 -2.46
CA VAL A 119 -13.96 2.20 -2.96
C VAL A 119 -13.97 0.72 -2.58
N LEU A 120 -14.12 -0.15 -3.56
CA LEU A 120 -14.02 -1.60 -3.41
C LEU A 120 -12.57 -2.06 -3.62
N LEU A 121 -11.99 -2.69 -2.61
CA LEU A 121 -10.69 -3.36 -2.75
C LEU A 121 -10.87 -4.68 -3.51
N PRO A 122 -9.99 -5.02 -4.44
CA PRO A 122 -10.13 -6.25 -5.22
C PRO A 122 -9.92 -7.49 -4.33
N SER A 123 -10.72 -8.50 -4.60
CA SER A 123 -10.58 -9.85 -4.05
C SER A 123 -9.35 -10.56 -4.61
N ASP A 124 -8.92 -11.63 -3.93
CA ASP A 124 -7.83 -12.48 -4.44
C ASP A 124 -8.14 -13.04 -5.83
N HIS A 125 -9.40 -13.45 -6.04
CA HIS A 125 -9.83 -14.00 -7.31
C HIS A 125 -9.73 -12.96 -8.45
N GLU A 126 -10.16 -11.72 -8.21
CA GLU A 126 -10.07 -10.65 -9.20
C GLU A 126 -8.61 -10.31 -9.54
N ILE A 127 -7.72 -10.28 -8.53
CA ILE A 127 -6.29 -10.04 -8.75
C ILE A 127 -5.70 -11.16 -9.62
N LEU A 128 -5.97 -12.42 -9.27
CA LEU A 128 -5.41 -13.58 -9.95
C LEU A 128 -5.91 -13.73 -11.40
N THR A 129 -7.11 -13.26 -11.71
CA THR A 129 -7.72 -13.36 -13.04
C THR A 129 -7.45 -12.15 -13.92
N SER A 130 -7.57 -10.94 -13.36
CA SER A 130 -7.49 -9.69 -14.15
C SER A 130 -6.06 -9.23 -14.43
N TYR A 131 -5.09 -9.70 -13.64
CA TYR A 131 -3.70 -9.29 -13.73
C TYR A 131 -2.75 -10.44 -14.12
N ALA A 132 -3.29 -11.61 -14.48
CA ALA A 132 -2.48 -12.74 -14.94
C ALA A 132 -1.59 -12.33 -16.13
N GLY A 133 -0.27 -12.50 -15.99
CA GLY A 133 0.69 -12.27 -17.08
C GLY A 133 1.17 -10.83 -17.32
N ARG A 134 0.80 -9.85 -16.48
CA ARG A 134 1.36 -8.47 -16.50
C ARG A 134 2.57 -8.33 -15.60
#